data_AF-A0A1H4HZU9-F1
#
_entry.id   AF-A0A1H4HZU9-F1
#
_cell.length_a   1.000
_cell.length_b   1.000
_cell.length_c   1.000
_cell.angle_alpha   90.00
_cell.angle_beta   90.00
_cell.angle_gamma   90.00
#
_symmetry.space_group_name_H-M   'P 1'
#
loop_
_entity.id
_entity.type
_entity.pdbx_description
1 polymer ?
#
loop_
_entity_poly.entity_id
_entity_poly.type
_entity_poly.pdbx_seq_one_letter_code
_entity_poly.pdbx_strand_id
1 'polypeptide(L)'
;MLFALWNAGGVYPKGSISNETYPLVPPNLNMKKMLKGEGKLQRDTIYTVLFGWLLSSMVYLVGGMDHLFIAVTIFVGLDYITGVLSAWYKKELSSRVGWWGLARKSLTFVFVIIAHQLDIVAGNSNDFMRDAMLMFIIGTEGISILENMGKLGLPVPKFITSALFKLRGEEDNQAESKEKI
;
A
#
# COMPACT_ATOMS: atom_id res chain seq x y z
N MET A 1 -30.80 -41.69 20.23
CA MET A 1 -31.82 -40.61 20.15
C MET A 1 -31.96 -39.97 18.77
N LEU A 2 -31.15 -40.32 17.76
CA LEU A 2 -31.29 -39.80 16.38
C LEU A 2 -31.88 -40.80 15.36
N PHE A 3 -32.31 -41.98 15.82
CA PHE A 3 -32.88 -43.04 14.95
C PHE A 3 -34.41 -43.20 15.09
N ALA A 4 -35.04 -42.42 15.98
CA ALA A 4 -36.47 -42.55 16.30
C ALA A 4 -37.40 -41.65 15.46
N LEU A 5 -36.86 -40.74 14.63
CA LEU A 5 -37.67 -39.81 13.82
C LEU A 5 -37.81 -40.23 12.35
N TRP A 6 -37.15 -41.31 11.91
CA TRP A 6 -37.16 -41.74 10.51
C TRP A 6 -38.37 -42.61 10.13
N ASN A 7 -39.17 -43.10 11.10
CA ASN A 7 -40.10 -44.21 10.82
C ASN A 7 -41.53 -44.04 11.38
N ALA A 8 -42.03 -42.81 11.45
CA ALA A 8 -43.45 -42.56 11.73
C ALA A 8 -44.08 -41.83 10.54
N GLY A 9 -44.59 -42.61 9.59
CA GLY A 9 -45.44 -42.11 8.51
C GLY A 9 -46.68 -41.44 9.09
N GLY A 10 -46.78 -40.12 8.90
CA GLY A 10 -47.91 -39.30 9.32
C GLY A 10 -48.30 -38.33 8.22
N VAL A 11 -49.25 -38.75 7.39
CA VAL A 11 -50.25 -37.96 6.63
C VAL A 11 -49.93 -36.48 6.37
N TYR A 12 -49.46 -36.15 5.16
CA TYR A 12 -49.46 -34.77 4.65
C TYR A 12 -50.88 -34.35 4.24
N PRO A 13 -51.41 -33.21 4.72
CA PRO A 13 -52.66 -32.65 4.20
C PRO A 13 -52.42 -32.03 2.81
N LYS A 14 -53.24 -32.42 1.82
CA LYS A 14 -53.23 -31.82 0.48
C LYS A 14 -53.85 -30.42 0.53
N GLY A 15 -53.05 -29.40 0.21
CA GLY A 15 -53.51 -28.21 -0.50
C GLY A 15 -53.45 -26.87 0.23
N SER A 16 -52.37 -26.12 -0.01
CA SER A 16 -52.40 -24.69 -0.38
C SER A 16 -50.97 -24.23 -0.74
N ILE A 17 -50.57 -24.45 -1.99
CA ILE A 17 -49.31 -23.95 -2.53
C ILE A 17 -49.49 -22.44 -2.75
N SER A 18 -49.13 -21.61 -1.77
CA SER A 18 -48.83 -20.21 -2.04
C SER A 18 -47.51 -20.17 -2.80
N ASN A 19 -47.61 -19.91 -4.09
CA ASN A 19 -46.48 -19.74 -5.01
C ASN A 19 -45.60 -18.56 -4.54
N GLU A 20 -44.63 -18.80 -3.66
CA GLU A 20 -43.43 -17.98 -3.63
C GLU A 20 -42.65 -18.30 -4.89
N THR A 21 -42.97 -17.58 -5.96
CA THR A 21 -42.18 -17.59 -7.17
C THR A 21 -40.78 -17.12 -6.80
N TYR A 22 -39.79 -18.01 -6.91
CA TYR A 22 -38.42 -17.60 -7.18
C TYR A 22 -38.47 -16.49 -8.23
N PRO A 23 -37.76 -15.35 -8.07
CA PRO A 23 -37.79 -14.29 -9.07
C PRO A 23 -37.43 -14.89 -10.42
N LEU A 24 -38.41 -14.94 -11.33
CA LEU A 24 -38.26 -15.53 -12.64
C LEU A 24 -37.16 -14.76 -13.36
N VAL A 25 -36.14 -15.48 -13.82
CA VAL A 25 -35.03 -14.92 -14.60
C VAL A 25 -35.62 -14.04 -15.70
N PRO A 26 -35.24 -12.75 -15.79
CA PRO A 26 -35.87 -11.83 -16.72
C PRO A 26 -35.82 -12.41 -18.14
N PRO A 27 -36.96 -12.49 -18.87
CA PRO A 27 -37.09 -13.24 -20.11
C PRO A 27 -36.18 -12.79 -21.27
N ASN A 28 -35.48 -11.66 -21.11
CA ASN A 28 -34.58 -11.07 -22.10
C ASN A 28 -33.12 -10.95 -21.63
N LEU A 29 -32.72 -11.66 -20.57
CA LEU A 29 -31.34 -11.61 -20.11
C LEU A 29 -30.44 -12.46 -20.99
N ASN A 30 -29.57 -11.77 -21.74
CA ASN A 30 -28.57 -12.43 -22.55
C ASN A 30 -27.66 -13.28 -21.64
N MET A 31 -27.64 -14.60 -21.85
CA MET A 31 -26.84 -15.54 -21.06
C MET A 31 -25.34 -15.16 -21.04
N LYS A 32 -24.83 -14.50 -22.10
CA LYS A 32 -23.47 -13.95 -22.12
C LYS A 32 -23.26 -12.82 -21.10
N LYS A 33 -24.29 -12.04 -20.76
CA LYS A 33 -24.21 -11.00 -19.71
C LYS A 33 -24.14 -11.62 -18.31
N MET A 34 -24.82 -12.74 -18.06
CA MET A 34 -24.73 -13.48 -16.79
C MET A 34 -23.35 -14.11 -16.62
N LEU A 35 -22.88 -14.88 -17.61
CA LEU A 35 -21.55 -15.51 -17.59
C LEU A 35 -20.42 -14.47 -17.52
N LYS A 36 -20.59 -13.33 -18.19
CA LYS A 36 -19.65 -12.20 -18.09
C LYS A 36 -19.68 -11.53 -16.72
N GLY A 37 -20.83 -11.51 -16.04
CA GLY A 37 -20.98 -11.02 -14.66
C GLY A 37 -20.29 -11.93 -13.64
N GLU A 38 -20.48 -13.24 -13.74
CA GLU A 38 -19.81 -14.24 -12.91
C GLU A 38 -18.29 -14.24 -13.13
N GLY A 39 -17.84 -14.21 -14.38
CA GLY A 39 -16.42 -14.11 -14.71
C GLY A 39 -15.78 -12.80 -14.24
N LYS A 40 -16.51 -11.69 -14.25
CA LYS A 40 -16.05 -10.41 -13.70
C LYS A 40 -15.89 -10.49 -12.17
N LEU A 41 -16.90 -11.01 -11.48
CA LEU A 41 -16.87 -11.18 -10.03
C LEU A 41 -15.71 -12.08 -9.59
N GLN A 42 -15.47 -13.19 -10.29
CA GLN A 42 -14.37 -14.10 -9.99
C GLN A 42 -12.99 -13.44 -10.18
N ARG A 43 -12.81 -12.62 -11.23
CA ARG A 43 -11.57 -11.86 -11.45
C ARG A 43 -11.31 -10.87 -10.32
N ASP A 44 -12.32 -10.11 -9.92
CA ASP A 44 -12.23 -9.10 -8.86
C ASP A 44 -11.89 -9.75 -7.50
N THR A 45 -12.48 -10.92 -7.21
CA THR A 45 -12.14 -11.72 -6.03
C THR A 45 -10.69 -12.21 -6.06
N ILE A 46 -10.22 -12.75 -7.19
CA ILE A 46 -8.83 -13.23 -7.32
C ILE A 46 -7.84 -12.08 -7.07
N TYR A 47 -8.07 -10.89 -7.64
CA TYR A 47 -7.19 -9.74 -7.39
C TYR A 47 -7.19 -9.32 -5.93
N THR A 48 -8.35 -9.31 -5.28
CA THR A 48 -8.48 -8.93 -3.86
C THR A 48 -7.73 -9.91 -2.95
N VAL A 49 -7.86 -11.21 -3.20
CA VAL A 49 -7.16 -12.25 -2.42
C VAL A 49 -5.65 -12.15 -2.62
N LEU A 50 -5.19 -12.02 -3.87
CA LEU A 50 -3.76 -11.88 -4.17
C LEU A 50 -3.17 -10.62 -3.53
N PHE A 51 -3.88 -9.50 -3.60
CA PHE A 51 -3.46 -8.26 -2.97
C PHE A 51 -3.40 -8.39 -1.44
N GLY A 52 -4.40 -9.03 -0.82
CA GLY A 52 -4.41 -9.29 0.62
C GLY A 52 -3.24 -10.17 1.08
N TRP A 53 -2.94 -11.23 0.32
CA TRP A 53 -1.79 -12.10 0.59
C TRP A 53 -0.45 -11.35 0.47
N LEU A 54 -0.29 -10.53 -0.57
CA LEU A 54 0.91 -9.73 -0.77
C LEU A 54 1.09 -8.74 0.37
N LEU A 55 0.04 -8.00 0.74
CA LEU A 55 0.09 -6.99 1.80
C LEU A 55 0.38 -7.65 3.15
N SER A 56 -0.28 -8.77 3.45
CA SER A 56 -0.04 -9.54 4.68
C SER A 56 1.40 -10.05 4.75
N SER A 57 1.94 -10.55 3.65
CA SER A 57 3.33 -11.03 3.58
C SER A 57 4.34 -9.89 3.77
N MET A 58 4.07 -8.72 3.21
CA MET A 58 4.91 -7.53 3.39
C MET A 58 4.94 -7.06 4.85
N VAL A 59 3.78 -6.99 5.51
CA VAL A 59 3.71 -6.61 6.93
C VAL A 59 4.49 -7.58 7.81
N TYR A 60 4.43 -8.87 7.51
CA TYR A 60 5.21 -9.88 8.21
C TYR A 60 6.73 -9.66 8.04
N LEU A 61 7.20 -9.47 6.79
CA LEU A 61 8.63 -9.28 6.49
C LEU A 61 9.22 -7.98 7.04
N VAL A 62 8.38 -6.96 7.24
CA VAL A 62 8.79 -5.70 7.85
C VAL A 62 8.98 -5.81 9.37
N GLY A 63 8.47 -6.87 10.00
CA GLY A 63 8.52 -7.04 11.46
C GLY A 63 7.35 -6.42 12.21
N GLY A 64 6.22 -6.20 11.54
CA GLY A 64 4.97 -5.76 12.18
C GLY A 64 4.71 -4.25 12.13
N MET A 65 3.58 -3.87 12.74
CA MET A 65 2.96 -2.53 12.70
C MET A 65 3.03 -1.85 14.08
N ASP A 66 4.18 -1.27 14.40
CA ASP A 66 4.38 -0.49 15.62
C ASP A 66 4.21 1.02 15.37
N HIS A 67 4.30 1.81 16.44
CA HIS A 67 4.19 3.26 16.34
C HIS A 67 5.25 3.89 15.41
N LEU A 68 6.44 3.31 15.35
CA LEU A 68 7.52 3.79 14.49
C LEU A 68 7.19 3.56 13.00
N PHE A 69 6.68 2.38 12.65
CA PHE A 69 6.21 2.10 11.30
C PHE A 69 5.01 2.97 10.90
N ILE A 70 4.08 3.21 11.82
CA ILE A 70 2.95 4.14 11.60
C ILE A 70 3.48 5.55 11.33
N ALA A 71 4.48 6.02 12.09
CA ALA A 71 5.10 7.32 11.87
C ALA A 71 5.74 7.42 10.48
N VAL A 72 6.51 6.40 10.05
CA VAL A 72 7.06 6.32 8.69
C VAL A 72 5.96 6.44 7.64
N THR A 73 4.86 5.70 7.80
CA THR A 73 3.73 5.72 6.87
C THR A 73 3.12 7.12 6.75
N ILE A 74 2.96 7.82 7.87
CA ILE A 74 2.48 9.22 7.89
C ILE A 74 3.46 10.14 7.17
N PHE A 75 4.76 10.02 7.42
CA PHE A 75 5.79 10.84 6.76
C PHE A 75 5.82 10.64 5.24
N VAL A 76 5.79 9.39 4.77
CA VAL A 76 5.69 9.07 3.33
C VAL A 76 4.42 9.68 2.72
N GLY A 77 3.29 9.58 3.42
CA GLY A 77 2.02 10.17 2.98
C GLY A 77 2.06 11.70 2.90
N LEU A 78 2.62 12.35 3.92
CA LEU A 78 2.81 13.81 3.96
C LEU A 78 3.75 14.27 2.85
N ASP A 79 4.84 13.54 2.60
CA ASP A 79 5.72 13.89 1.50
C ASP A 79 5.01 13.80 0.14
N TYR A 80 4.27 12.73 -0.10
CA TYR A 80 3.50 12.61 -1.33
C TYR A 80 2.51 13.77 -1.51
N ILE A 81 1.78 14.14 -0.45
CA ILE A 81 0.84 15.27 -0.47
C ILE A 81 1.59 16.59 -0.76
N THR A 82 2.68 16.86 -0.04
CA THR A 82 3.45 18.10 -0.22
C THR A 82 4.12 18.17 -1.59
N GLY A 83 4.60 17.05 -2.13
CA GLY A 83 5.14 16.95 -3.48
C GLY A 83 4.10 17.22 -4.56
N VAL A 84 2.90 16.66 -4.42
CA VAL A 84 1.78 16.94 -5.33
C VAL A 84 1.37 18.41 -5.26
N LEU A 85 1.24 18.99 -4.05
CA LEU A 85 0.92 20.41 -3.86
C LEU A 85 1.98 21.32 -4.50
N SER A 86 3.26 21.00 -4.30
CA SER A 86 4.39 21.73 -4.87
C SER A 86 4.39 21.70 -6.39
N ALA A 87 4.19 20.53 -6.99
CA ALA A 87 4.10 20.36 -8.44
C ALA A 87 2.87 21.09 -9.02
N TRP A 88 1.74 21.08 -8.30
CA TRP A 88 0.54 21.82 -8.70
C TRP A 88 0.77 23.32 -8.69
N TYR A 89 1.37 23.85 -7.63
CA TYR A 89 1.70 25.27 -7.51
C TYR A 89 2.63 25.76 -8.63
N LYS A 90 3.61 24.93 -9.01
CA LYS A 90 4.55 25.22 -10.11
C LYS A 90 3.99 24.92 -11.52
N LYS A 91 2.79 24.34 -11.62
CA LYS A 91 2.19 23.85 -12.89
C LYS A 91 3.05 22.79 -13.60
N GLU A 92 3.86 22.04 -12.87
CA GLU A 92 4.77 21.00 -13.38
C GLU A 92 4.25 19.58 -13.04
N LEU A 93 2.93 19.42 -12.95
CA LEU A 93 2.31 18.13 -12.67
C LEU A 93 2.56 17.13 -13.79
N SER A 94 3.62 16.34 -13.64
CA SER A 94 3.91 15.18 -14.48
C SER A 94 3.67 13.92 -13.68
N SER A 95 2.65 13.15 -14.07
CA SER A 95 2.34 11.84 -13.49
C SER A 95 3.52 10.87 -13.63
N ARG A 96 4.33 11.01 -14.69
CA ARG A 96 5.56 10.23 -14.89
C ARG A 96 6.61 10.53 -13.82
N VAL A 97 6.77 11.80 -13.44
CA VAL A 97 7.72 12.21 -12.39
C VAL A 97 7.21 11.78 -11.01
N GLY A 98 5.92 11.94 -10.75
CA GLY A 98 5.30 11.51 -9.49
C GLY A 98 5.38 10.00 -9.26
N TRP A 99 5.09 9.19 -10.29
CA TRP A 99 5.21 7.73 -10.20
C TRP A 99 6.64 7.28 -9.96
N TRP A 100 7.63 7.94 -10.59
CA TRP A 100 9.03 7.60 -10.35
C TRP A 100 9.50 7.94 -8.94
N GLY A 101 9.03 9.07 -8.40
CA GLY A 101 9.29 9.46 -7.02
C GLY A 101 8.73 8.45 -6.02
N LEU A 102 7.48 8.01 -6.21
CA LEU A 102 6.85 7.05 -5.33
C LEU A 102 7.50 5.66 -5.41
N ALA A 103 7.82 5.18 -6.63
CA ALA A 103 8.48 3.90 -6.80
C ALA A 103 9.87 3.86 -6.15
N ARG A 104 10.64 4.96 -6.20
CA ARG A 104 11.94 5.05 -5.52
C ARG A 104 11.81 4.90 -4.00
N LYS A 105 10.72 5.39 -3.41
CA LYS A 105 10.43 5.24 -1.98
C LYS A 105 9.98 3.84 -1.62
N SER A 106 9.24 3.15 -2.50
CA SER A 106 8.93 1.74 -2.27
C SER A 106 10.19 0.87 -2.19
N LEU A 107 11.28 1.25 -2.87
CA LEU A 107 12.57 0.56 -2.72
C LEU A 107 13.21 0.74 -1.34
N THR A 108 12.95 1.84 -0.61
CA THR A 108 13.56 2.03 0.72
C THR A 108 12.98 1.06 1.75
N PHE A 109 11.74 0.61 1.58
CA PHE A 109 11.14 -0.45 2.41
C PHE A 109 11.82 -1.82 2.23
N VAL A 110 12.49 -2.07 1.10
CA VAL A 110 13.31 -3.29 0.93
C VAL A 110 14.45 -3.31 1.96
N PHE A 111 15.06 -2.15 2.23
CA PHE A 111 16.10 -2.06 3.25
C PHE A 111 15.56 -2.27 4.67
N VAL A 112 14.30 -1.91 4.94
CA VAL A 112 13.64 -2.22 6.22
C VAL A 112 13.49 -3.73 6.40
N ILE A 113 13.05 -4.43 5.35
CA ILE A 113 12.97 -5.90 5.37
C ILE A 113 14.34 -6.50 5.63
N ILE A 114 15.37 -6.06 4.89
CA ILE A 114 16.75 -6.54 5.10
C ILE A 114 17.19 -6.28 6.55
N ALA A 115 16.94 -5.08 7.08
CA ALA A 115 17.31 -4.73 8.45
C ALA A 115 16.61 -5.60 9.49
N HIS A 116 15.30 -5.84 9.34
CA HIS A 116 14.56 -6.73 10.24
C HIS A 116 15.07 -8.18 10.15
N GLN A 117 15.35 -8.69 8.95
CA GLN A 117 15.94 -10.02 8.81
C GLN A 117 17.33 -10.11 9.46
N LEU A 118 18.11 -9.03 9.43
CA LEU A 118 19.39 -8.97 10.14
C LEU A 118 19.21 -8.96 11.65
N ASP A 119 18.21 -8.27 12.20
CA ASP A 119 17.88 -8.35 13.63
C ASP A 119 17.54 -9.78 14.04
N ILE A 120 16.73 -10.49 13.25
CA ILE A 120 16.38 -11.90 13.51
C ILE A 120 17.65 -12.77 13.51
N VAL A 121 18.50 -12.65 12.49
CA VAL A 121 19.72 -13.47 12.35
C VAL A 121 20.75 -13.13 13.42
N ALA A 122 20.84 -11.87 13.84
CA ALA A 122 21.73 -11.42 14.91
C ALA A 122 21.22 -11.79 16.31
N GLY A 123 20.01 -12.32 16.45
CA GLY A 123 19.40 -12.63 17.74
C GLY A 123 18.99 -11.38 18.52
N ASN A 124 18.77 -10.26 17.83
CA ASN A 124 18.38 -9.01 18.44
C ASN A 124 16.87 -8.98 18.66
N SER A 125 16.43 -9.15 19.90
CA SER A 125 15.01 -9.20 20.25
C SER A 125 14.29 -7.85 20.21
N ASN A 126 15.01 -6.75 20.04
CA ASN A 126 14.48 -5.40 20.14
C ASN A 126 14.40 -4.68 18.78
N ASP A 127 14.57 -5.38 17.66
CA ASP A 127 14.41 -4.83 16.31
C ASP A 127 15.25 -3.54 16.06
N PHE A 128 16.45 -3.45 16.65
CA PHE A 128 17.26 -2.21 16.62
C PHE A 128 17.62 -1.78 15.20
N MET A 129 18.00 -2.71 14.33
CA MET A 129 18.40 -2.38 12.96
C MET A 129 17.18 -1.96 12.13
N ARG A 130 16.05 -2.65 12.28
CA ARG A 130 14.75 -2.28 11.72
C ARG A 130 14.38 -0.86 12.14
N ASP A 131 14.42 -0.56 13.43
CA ASP A 131 14.04 0.74 13.97
C ASP A 131 14.98 1.86 13.49
N ALA A 132 16.29 1.59 13.45
CA ALA A 132 17.27 2.51 12.88
C ALA A 132 16.97 2.81 11.40
N MET A 133 16.58 1.80 10.61
CA MET A 133 16.22 1.97 9.21
C MET A 133 14.91 2.74 9.04
N LEU A 134 13.91 2.49 9.90
CA LEU A 134 12.65 3.25 9.90
C LEU A 134 12.90 4.73 10.25
N MET A 135 13.73 5.00 11.27
CA MET A 135 14.14 6.37 11.61
C MET A 135 14.91 7.06 10.49
N PHE A 136 15.79 6.33 9.80
CA PHE A 136 16.48 6.82 8.61
C PHE A 136 15.47 7.26 7.53
N ILE A 137 14.45 6.43 7.26
CA ILE A 137 13.39 6.79 6.31
C ILE A 137 12.66 8.06 6.75
N ILE A 138 12.27 8.19 8.03
CA ILE A 138 11.64 9.43 8.56
C ILE A 138 12.51 10.65 8.27
N GLY A 139 13.82 10.54 8.49
CA GLY A 139 14.76 11.62 8.18
C GLY A 139 14.77 11.99 6.69
N THR A 140 14.84 11.00 5.80
CA THR A 140 14.83 11.22 4.34
C THR A 140 13.52 11.81 3.84
N GLU A 141 12.39 11.35 4.38
CA GLU A 141 11.06 11.87 4.03
C GLU A 141 10.85 13.28 4.58
N GLY A 142 11.31 13.55 5.80
CA GLY A 142 11.31 14.90 6.38
C GLY A 142 12.09 15.90 5.55
N ILE A 143 13.26 15.51 5.04
CA ILE A 143 14.06 16.30 4.09
C ILE A 143 13.27 16.63 2.82
N SER A 144 12.62 15.63 2.21
CA SER A 144 11.82 15.81 0.99
C SER A 144 10.62 16.74 1.23
N ILE A 145 9.94 16.62 2.38
CA ILE A 145 8.85 17.52 2.78
C ILE A 145 9.35 18.96 2.86
N LEU A 146 10.50 19.17 3.52
CA LEU A 146 11.10 20.50 3.68
C LEU A 146 11.47 21.12 2.32
N GLU A 147 11.95 20.33 1.38
CA GLU A 147 12.21 20.78 0.00
C GLU A 147 10.91 21.22 -0.69
N ASN A 148 9.85 20.40 -0.60
CA ASN A 148 8.55 20.70 -1.20
C ASN A 148 7.89 21.93 -0.57
N MET A 149 8.01 22.11 0.75
CA MET A 149 7.58 23.31 1.46
C MET A 149 8.35 24.56 1.00
N GLY A 150 9.67 24.46 0.82
CA GLY A 150 10.48 25.55 0.29
C GLY A 150 10.04 25.97 -1.12
N LYS A 151 9.70 25.01 -1.99
CA LYS A 151 9.14 25.26 -3.32
C LYS A 151 7.76 25.96 -3.28
N LEU A 152 6.99 25.76 -2.21
CA LEU A 152 5.72 26.45 -1.95
C LEU A 152 5.88 27.86 -1.34
N GLY A 153 7.12 28.29 -1.07
CA GLY A 153 7.42 29.59 -0.47
C GLY A 153 7.24 29.65 1.05
N LEU A 154 7.12 28.50 1.72
CA LEU A 154 7.06 28.45 3.18
C LEU A 154 8.45 28.73 3.77
N PRO A 155 8.54 29.47 4.89
CA PRO A 155 9.82 29.80 5.51
C PRO A 155 10.48 28.53 6.10
N VAL A 156 11.51 28.01 5.42
CA VAL A 156 12.34 26.90 5.92
C VAL A 156 13.58 27.48 6.60
N PRO A 157 13.94 27.01 7.81
CA PRO A 157 15.13 27.48 8.51
C PRO A 157 16.41 27.30 7.69
N LYS A 158 17.25 28.35 7.64
CA LYS A 158 18.46 28.39 6.79
C LYS A 158 19.46 27.26 7.05
N PHE A 159 19.52 26.75 8.28
CA PHE A 159 20.41 25.63 8.63
C PHE A 159 20.03 24.34 7.89
N ILE A 160 18.72 24.10 7.71
CA ILE A 160 18.20 22.97 6.95
C ILE A 160 18.51 23.16 5.47
N THR A 161 18.19 24.33 4.92
CA THR A 161 18.41 24.62 3.50
C THR A 161 19.89 24.49 3.11
N SER A 162 20.79 24.92 3.99
CA SER A 162 22.24 24.84 3.76
C SER A 162 22.78 23.40 3.81
N ALA A 163 22.24 22.57 4.73
CA ALA A 163 22.58 21.16 4.79
C ALA A 163 22.09 20.41 3.54
N LEU A 164 20.86 20.68 3.10
CA LEU A 164 20.27 20.11 1.89
C LEU A 164 21.06 20.46 0.62
N PHE A 165 21.46 21.71 0.47
CA PHE A 165 22.25 22.16 -0.68
C PHE A 165 23.63 21.50 -0.75
N LYS A 166 24.28 21.25 0.40
CA LYS A 166 25.56 20.52 0.44
C LYS A 166 25.40 19.07 -0.01
N LEU A 167 24.36 18.38 0.44
CA LEU A 167 24.07 17.00 0.05
C LEU A 167 23.83 16.88 -1.47
N ARG A 168 23.05 17.81 -2.07
CA ARG A 168 22.85 17.82 -3.54
C ARG A 168 24.13 18.18 -4.31
N GLY A 169 24.93 19.10 -3.79
CA GLY A 169 26.22 19.44 -4.39
C GLY A 169 27.18 18.26 -4.47
N GLU A 170 27.06 17.26 -3.60
CA GLU A 170 27.86 16.02 -3.66
C GLU A 170 27.27 14.97 -4.63
N GLU A 171 25.94 14.88 -4.77
CA GLU A 171 25.29 13.97 -5.73
C GLU A 171 25.53 14.35 -7.20
N ASP A 172 25.46 15.64 -7.55
CA ASP A 172 25.69 16.10 -8.94
C ASP A 172 27.15 15.85 -9.38
N ASN A 173 28.12 16.00 -8.47
CA ASN A 173 29.53 15.69 -8.73
C ASN A 173 29.80 14.18 -8.93
N GLN A 174 28.99 13.30 -8.32
CA GLN A 174 29.09 11.85 -8.52
C GLN A 174 28.37 11.39 -9.79
N ALA A 175 27.36 12.11 -10.27
CA ALA A 175 26.69 11.82 -11.53
C ALA A 175 27.59 12.16 -12.74
N GLU A 176 28.27 13.31 -12.71
CA GLU A 176 29.21 13.71 -13.79
C GLU A 176 30.44 12.79 -13.92
N SER A 177 30.86 12.14 -12.83
CA SER A 177 31.99 11.20 -12.85
C SER A 177 31.60 9.81 -13.39
N LYS A 178 30.31 9.44 -13.37
CA LYS A 178 29.83 8.17 -13.93
C LYS A 178 29.45 8.25 -15.42
N GLU A 179 29.23 9.44 -15.96
CA GLU A 179 28.99 9.63 -17.40
C GLU A 179 30.29 9.68 -18.23
N LYS A 180 31.45 9.72 -17.57
CA LYS A 180 32.78 9.70 -18.19
C LYS A 180 33.53 8.36 -18.12
N ILE A 181 32.88 7.27 -17.71
CA ILE A 181 33.49 5.92 -17.62
C ILE A 181 32.77 4.96 -18.56
#